data_AF-A0A536UZ78-F1
#
_entry.id   AF-A0A536UZ78-F1
#
_cell.length_a   1.000
_cell.length_b   1.000
_cell.length_c   1.000
_cell.angle_alpha   90.00
_cell.angle_beta   90.00
_cell.angle_gamma   90.00
#
_symmetry.space_group_name_H-M   'P 1'
#
loop_
_entity.id
_entity.type
_entity.pdbx_description
1 polymer ?
#
loop_
_entity_poly.entity_id
_entity_poly.type
_entity_poly.pdbx_seq_one_letter_code
_entity_poly.pdbx_strand_id
1 'polypeptide(L)'
;MIDSIPEATAVVDVISDVVCPWCYIGKRRLEKALEALQGEYDVRIEWLPFQLNPGMPEGGMARADYRRQKFGSVEKGRSLDARVAQEGAGEGINFAFDRMQRTPNTLAAHRLIDVAQKQGKGEAVVDALFRAYFEDARDIGDAAVLNDIAQGAGVAGWPANANAPEVTEKEERVRDLGISGVPTFIFNKQTGVSGAYPPEMLVQAVKEAFPA
;
A
#
# COMPACT_ATOMS: atom_id res chain seq x y z
N MET A 1 20.91 32.45 -20.83
CA MET A 1 20.91 31.02 -20.50
C MET A 1 19.96 30.89 -19.34
N ILE A 2 18.72 30.53 -19.65
CA ILE A 2 17.65 30.36 -18.66
C ILE A 2 17.89 28.95 -18.12
N ASP A 3 18.21 28.83 -16.83
CA ASP A 3 18.28 27.53 -16.18
C ASP A 3 16.92 26.84 -16.37
N SER A 4 16.93 25.78 -17.16
CA SER A 4 15.80 24.89 -17.33
C SER A 4 15.45 24.33 -15.95
N ILE A 5 14.29 24.74 -15.44
CA ILE A 5 13.62 24.05 -14.33
C ILE A 5 13.50 22.58 -14.77
N PRO A 6 13.94 21.59 -13.95
CA PRO A 6 13.75 20.19 -14.32
C PRO A 6 12.25 19.96 -14.60
N GLU A 7 11.92 19.32 -15.72
CA GLU A 7 10.57 18.88 -16.05
C GLU A 7 9.91 18.30 -14.79
N ALA A 8 8.68 18.74 -14.51
CA ALA A 8 7.99 18.37 -13.29
C ALA A 8 7.87 16.84 -13.21
N THR A 9 8.58 16.21 -12.26
CA THR A 9 8.51 14.77 -12.00
C THR A 9 7.05 14.34 -11.92
N ALA A 10 6.66 13.37 -12.74
CA ALA A 10 5.31 12.87 -12.79
C ALA A 10 4.99 12.16 -11.46
N VAL A 11 3.88 12.53 -10.80
CA VAL A 11 3.55 11.99 -9.48
C VAL A 11 2.38 11.01 -9.58
N VAL A 12 2.52 9.86 -8.92
CA VAL A 12 1.41 8.94 -8.65
C VAL A 12 1.19 8.87 -7.15
N ASP A 13 0.08 9.43 -6.67
CA ASP A 13 -0.34 9.21 -5.30
C ASP A 13 -1.02 7.84 -5.21
N VAL A 14 -0.53 6.98 -4.31
CA VAL A 14 -1.05 5.62 -4.10
C VAL A 14 -1.66 5.56 -2.71
N ILE A 15 -2.99 5.61 -2.66
CA ILE A 15 -3.77 5.46 -1.44
C ILE A 15 -3.95 3.96 -1.21
N SER A 16 -3.40 3.47 -0.10
CA SER A 16 -3.23 2.04 0.14
C SER A 16 -3.34 1.69 1.63
N ASP A 17 -3.69 0.43 1.90
CA ASP A 17 -3.52 -0.19 3.22
C ASP A 17 -2.68 -1.46 3.09
N VAL A 18 -1.69 -1.63 3.96
CA VAL A 18 -0.76 -2.77 3.91
C VAL A 18 -1.39 -4.11 4.33
N VAL A 19 -2.61 -4.09 4.87
CA VAL A 19 -3.43 -5.28 5.12
C VAL A 19 -4.48 -5.55 4.03
N CYS A 20 -4.52 -4.75 2.97
CA CYS A 20 -5.40 -4.95 1.83
C CYS A 20 -4.68 -5.78 0.74
N PRO A 21 -5.13 -7.01 0.42
CA PRO A 21 -4.44 -7.82 -0.57
C PRO A 21 -4.59 -7.26 -1.99
N TRP A 22 -5.69 -6.54 -2.27
CA TRP A 22 -5.85 -5.84 -3.54
C TRP A 22 -4.90 -4.66 -3.68
N CYS A 23 -4.46 -4.04 -2.59
CA CYS A 23 -3.40 -3.03 -2.66
C CYS A 23 -2.08 -3.65 -3.09
N TYR A 24 -1.79 -4.87 -2.63
CA TYR A 24 -0.57 -5.55 -3.06
C TYR A 24 -0.61 -5.94 -4.55
N ILE A 25 -1.72 -6.52 -5.00
CA ILE A 25 -1.97 -6.80 -6.42
C ILE A 25 -1.89 -5.51 -7.24
N GLY A 26 -2.54 -4.43 -6.78
CA GLY A 26 -2.53 -3.13 -7.44
C GLY A 26 -1.12 -2.53 -7.55
N LYS A 27 -0.28 -2.65 -6.51
CA LYS A 27 1.14 -2.25 -6.55
C LYS A 27 1.88 -2.98 -7.67
N ARG A 28 1.77 -4.30 -7.74
CA ARG A 28 2.42 -5.11 -8.80
C ARG A 28 1.93 -4.72 -10.20
N ARG A 29 0.63 -4.45 -10.35
CA ARG A 29 0.06 -4.01 -11.64
C ARG A 29 0.52 -2.61 -12.03
N LEU A 30 0.64 -1.69 -11.07
CA LEU A 30 1.22 -0.36 -11.30
C LEU A 30 2.69 -0.45 -11.70
N GLU A 31 3.49 -1.28 -11.02
CA GLU A 31 4.89 -1.53 -11.39
C GLU A 31 5.04 -2.00 -12.83
N LYS A 32 4.27 -3.02 -13.23
CA LYS A 32 4.25 -3.52 -14.60
C LYS A 32 3.83 -2.45 -15.62
N ALA A 33 2.86 -1.60 -15.26
CA ALA A 33 2.43 -0.51 -16.12
C ALA A 33 3.53 0.54 -16.31
N LEU A 34 4.24 0.92 -15.25
CA LEU A 34 5.35 1.86 -15.31
C LEU A 34 6.55 1.27 -16.06
N GLU A 35 6.84 -0.02 -15.90
CA GLU A 35 7.88 -0.72 -16.67
C GLU A 35 7.54 -0.76 -18.18
N ALA A 36 6.28 -0.97 -18.55
CA ALA A 36 5.82 -0.98 -19.94
C ALA A 36 5.97 0.38 -20.64
N LEU A 37 6.08 1.47 -19.88
CA LEU A 37 6.35 2.82 -20.39
C LEU A 37 7.85 3.09 -20.61
N GLN A 38 8.72 2.12 -20.30
CA GLN A 38 10.16 2.14 -20.63
C GLN A 38 10.92 3.41 -20.20
N GLY A 39 10.50 4.03 -19.09
CA GLY A 39 11.13 5.27 -18.59
C GLY A 39 10.79 6.52 -19.40
N GLU A 40 9.72 6.49 -20.20
CA GLU A 40 9.16 7.68 -20.88
C GLU A 40 8.87 8.82 -19.90
N TYR A 41 8.56 8.49 -18.64
CA TYR A 41 8.32 9.44 -17.57
C TYR A 41 9.21 9.16 -16.37
N ASP A 42 9.76 10.21 -15.75
CA ASP A 42 10.34 10.15 -14.41
C ASP A 42 9.20 10.17 -13.39
N VAL A 43 8.82 9.00 -12.88
CA VAL A 43 7.66 8.82 -12.01
C VAL A 43 8.06 8.69 -10.55
N ARG A 44 7.55 9.60 -9.72
CA ARG A 44 7.63 9.54 -8.26
C ARG A 44 6.33 8.99 -7.68
N ILE A 45 6.44 7.91 -6.93
CA ILE A 45 5.33 7.34 -6.17
C ILE A 45 5.27 7.99 -4.78
N GLU A 46 4.09 8.48 -4.39
CA GLU A 46 3.79 8.95 -3.05
C GLU A 46 2.76 8.02 -2.40
N TRP A 47 3.14 7.32 -1.33
CA TRP A 47 2.24 6.47 -0.58
C TRP A 47 1.44 7.31 0.42
N LEU A 48 0.12 7.22 0.33
CA LEU A 48 -0.82 7.92 1.21
C LEU A 48 -1.57 6.90 2.10
N PRO A 49 -1.68 7.18 3.42
CA PRO A 49 -2.25 6.23 4.35
C PRO A 49 -3.76 6.13 4.22
N PHE A 50 -4.27 4.90 4.32
CA PHE A 50 -5.68 4.61 4.47
C PHE A 50 -5.84 3.35 5.31
N GLN A 51 -6.44 3.43 6.49
CA GLN A 51 -6.72 2.24 7.28
C GLN A 51 -8.08 1.66 6.84
N LEU A 52 -8.10 0.40 6.40
CA LEU A 52 -9.35 -0.32 6.16
C LEU A 52 -10.14 -0.51 7.47
N ASN A 53 -9.44 -0.56 8.60
CA ASN A 53 -10.00 -0.79 9.92
C ASN A 53 -9.44 0.24 10.93
N PRO A 54 -9.83 1.53 10.86
CA PRO A 54 -9.28 2.56 11.76
C PRO A 54 -9.63 2.31 13.24
N GLY A 55 -10.70 1.56 13.51
CA GLY A 55 -11.08 1.12 14.86
C GLY A 55 -10.45 -0.20 15.32
N MET A 56 -9.50 -0.78 14.57
CA MET A 56 -8.78 -1.99 14.99
C MET A 56 -8.00 -1.71 16.28
N PRO A 57 -8.10 -2.55 17.34
CA PRO A 57 -7.31 -2.38 18.56
C PRO A 57 -5.81 -2.35 18.27
N GLU A 58 -5.02 -1.64 19.08
CA GLU A 58 -3.56 -1.51 18.90
C GLU A 58 -2.87 -2.88 18.76
N GLY A 59 -3.23 -3.83 19.63
CA GLY A 59 -2.77 -5.22 19.56
C GLY A 59 -3.46 -6.06 18.48
N GLY A 60 -4.14 -5.47 17.51
CA GLY A 60 -4.92 -6.13 16.45
C GLY A 60 -5.97 -7.10 16.99
N MET A 61 -6.36 -8.06 16.14
CA MET A 61 -7.25 -9.15 16.54
C MET A 61 -6.90 -10.47 15.84
N ALA A 62 -7.39 -11.59 16.37
CA ALA A 62 -7.26 -12.88 15.72
C ALA A 62 -7.91 -12.84 14.33
N ARG A 63 -7.19 -13.30 13.30
CA ARG A 63 -7.65 -13.23 11.92
C ARG A 63 -8.96 -13.98 11.74
N ALA A 64 -9.10 -15.17 12.33
CA ALA A 64 -10.33 -15.95 12.24
C ALA A 64 -11.57 -15.18 12.73
N ASP A 65 -11.44 -14.43 13.84
CA ASP A 65 -12.51 -13.63 14.40
C ASP A 65 -12.82 -12.42 13.52
N TYR A 66 -11.79 -11.72 13.04
CA TYR A 66 -11.96 -10.65 12.07
C TYR A 66 -12.71 -11.11 10.82
N ARG A 67 -12.31 -12.25 10.24
CA ARG A 67 -12.94 -12.80 9.03
C ARG A 67 -14.39 -13.17 9.28
N ARG A 68 -14.70 -13.77 10.44
CA ARG A 68 -16.07 -14.11 10.82
C ARG A 68 -16.93 -12.85 10.94
N GLN A 69 -16.44 -11.81 11.61
CA GLN A 69 -17.15 -10.53 11.75
C GLN A 69 -17.36 -9.83 10.40
N LYS A 70 -16.31 -9.78 9.56
CA LYS A 70 -16.35 -9.06 8.28
C LYS A 70 -17.18 -9.73 7.20
N PHE A 71 -17.13 -11.06 7.12
CA PHE A 71 -17.75 -11.81 6.01
C PHE A 71 -18.94 -12.66 6.43
N GLY A 72 -19.25 -12.75 7.72
CA GLY A 72 -20.34 -13.55 8.27
C GLY A 72 -20.00 -15.04 8.46
N SER A 73 -18.98 -15.57 7.77
CA SER A 73 -18.45 -16.91 8.03
C SER A 73 -16.98 -17.06 7.64
N VAL A 74 -16.32 -18.05 8.22
CA VAL A 74 -14.92 -18.38 7.90
C VAL A 74 -14.83 -18.99 6.50
N GLU A 75 -15.81 -19.79 6.08
CA GLU A 75 -15.86 -20.41 4.75
C GLU A 75 -15.98 -19.37 3.64
N LYS A 76 -16.86 -18.36 3.81
CA LYS A 76 -16.97 -17.25 2.86
C LYS A 76 -15.70 -16.41 2.84
N GLY A 77 -15.05 -16.27 4.00
CA GLY A 77 -13.69 -15.72 4.09
C GLY A 77 -12.72 -16.52 3.21
N ARG A 78 -12.65 -17.84 3.35
CA ARG A 78 -11.72 -18.68 2.59
C ARG A 78 -11.97 -18.63 1.08
N SER A 79 -13.22 -18.59 0.62
CA SER A 79 -13.52 -18.49 -0.81
C SER A 79 -13.09 -17.16 -1.42
N LEU A 80 -13.26 -16.04 -0.70
CA LEU A 80 -12.76 -14.74 -1.11
C LEU A 80 -11.22 -14.71 -1.15
N ASP A 81 -10.57 -15.31 -0.16
CA ASP A 81 -9.11 -15.42 -0.12
C ASP A 81 -8.58 -16.29 -1.28
N ALA A 82 -9.29 -17.36 -1.66
CA ALA A 82 -8.93 -18.18 -2.82
C ALA A 82 -8.95 -17.41 -4.14
N ARG A 83 -9.99 -16.58 -4.36
CA ARG A 83 -10.06 -15.70 -5.54
C ARG A 83 -8.90 -14.70 -5.57
N VAL A 84 -8.61 -14.08 -4.43
CA VAL A 84 -7.49 -13.13 -4.30
C VAL A 84 -6.16 -13.83 -4.53
N ALA A 85 -5.98 -15.06 -4.04
CA ALA A 85 -4.77 -15.84 -4.26
C ALA A 85 -4.55 -16.16 -5.75
N GLN A 86 -5.62 -16.52 -6.47
CA GLN A 86 -5.56 -16.75 -7.91
C GLN A 86 -5.13 -15.50 -8.68
N GLU A 87 -5.71 -14.34 -8.36
CA GLU A 87 -5.32 -13.06 -8.98
C GLU A 87 -3.87 -12.67 -8.63
N GLY A 88 -3.49 -12.85 -7.37
CA GLY A 88 -2.13 -12.59 -6.89
C GLY A 88 -1.08 -13.45 -7.56
N ALA A 89 -1.38 -14.72 -7.84
CA ALA A 89 -0.45 -15.61 -8.53
C ALA A 89 -0.09 -15.10 -9.94
N GLY A 90 -1.03 -14.47 -10.64
CA GLY A 90 -0.76 -13.79 -11.93
C GLY A 90 0.17 -12.58 -11.79
N GLU A 91 0.27 -12.02 -10.59
CA GLU A 91 1.17 -10.94 -10.23
C GLU A 91 2.44 -11.41 -9.50
N GLY A 92 2.67 -12.73 -9.40
CA GLY A 92 3.84 -13.30 -8.73
C GLY A 92 3.77 -13.28 -7.19
N ILE A 93 2.59 -13.09 -6.60
CA ILE A 93 2.38 -13.04 -5.15
C ILE A 93 1.98 -14.42 -4.63
N ASN A 94 2.72 -14.97 -3.67
CA ASN A 94 2.40 -16.24 -3.02
C ASN A 94 1.71 -16.01 -1.66
N PHE A 95 0.41 -15.70 -1.69
CA PHE A 95 -0.36 -15.43 -0.48
C PHE A 95 -0.39 -16.64 0.48
N ALA A 96 0.08 -16.45 1.70
CA ALA A 96 0.09 -17.40 2.80
C ALA A 96 -1.14 -17.26 3.72
N PHE A 97 -2.33 -17.07 3.14
CA PHE A 97 -3.57 -16.81 3.89
C PHE A 97 -3.90 -17.88 4.93
N ASP A 98 -3.47 -19.13 4.70
CA ASP A 98 -3.61 -20.27 5.59
C ASP A 98 -2.72 -20.17 6.85
N ARG A 99 -1.54 -19.54 6.74
CA ARG A 99 -0.61 -19.34 7.86
C ARG A 99 -0.93 -18.09 8.68
N MET A 100 -1.58 -17.09 8.08
CA MET A 100 -1.86 -15.81 8.75
C MET A 100 -2.79 -15.98 9.95
N GLN A 101 -2.31 -15.62 11.15
CA GLN A 101 -3.07 -15.74 12.39
C GLN A 101 -3.68 -14.42 12.87
N ARG A 102 -3.23 -13.29 12.32
CA ARG A 102 -3.45 -11.95 12.89
C ARG A 102 -3.98 -10.99 11.84
N THR A 103 -4.87 -10.09 12.25
CA THR A 103 -5.21 -8.87 11.52
C THR A 103 -4.75 -7.70 12.38
N PRO A 104 -3.67 -6.99 12.00
CA PRO A 104 -3.12 -5.90 12.81
C PRO A 104 -3.88 -4.58 12.64
N ASN A 105 -3.68 -3.67 13.60
CA ASN A 105 -3.83 -2.24 13.35
C ASN A 105 -2.65 -1.76 12.50
N THR A 106 -2.90 -0.95 11.47
CA THR A 106 -1.87 -0.56 10.50
C THR A 106 -1.29 0.84 10.72
N LEU A 107 -1.70 1.56 11.77
CA LEU A 107 -1.21 2.91 12.05
C LEU A 107 0.31 2.96 12.20
N ALA A 108 0.90 2.00 12.94
CA ALA A 108 2.35 1.93 13.12
C ALA A 108 3.07 1.62 11.79
N ALA A 109 2.52 0.73 10.96
CA ALA A 109 3.06 0.45 9.63
C ALA A 109 2.99 1.68 8.72
N HIS A 110 1.89 2.43 8.73
CA HIS A 110 1.74 3.69 7.99
C HIS A 110 2.72 4.77 8.45
N ARG A 111 3.00 4.86 9.77
CA ARG A 111 4.06 5.73 10.30
C ARG A 111 5.45 5.33 9.82
N LEU A 112 5.74 4.04 9.75
CA LEU A 112 7.01 3.58 9.18
C LEU A 112 7.13 3.95 7.70
N ILE A 113 6.07 3.79 6.91
CA ILE A 113 6.04 4.21 5.50
C ILE A 113 6.33 5.70 5.36
N ASP A 114 5.66 6.54 6.17
CA ASP A 114 5.85 8.00 6.13
C ASP A 114 7.31 8.42 6.42
N VAL A 115 7.92 7.83 7.46
CA VAL A 115 9.31 8.08 7.83
C VAL A 115 10.27 7.61 6.72
N ALA A 116 10.01 6.44 6.14
CA ALA A 116 10.83 5.88 5.08
C ALA A 116 10.72 6.68 3.78
N GLN A 117 9.53 7.14 3.41
CA GLN A 117 9.27 7.94 2.22
C GLN A 117 10.02 9.27 2.25
N LYS A 118 10.07 9.94 3.40
CA LYS A 118 10.88 11.16 3.63
C LYS A 118 12.39 10.93 3.40
N GLN A 119 12.84 9.67 3.37
CA GLN A 119 14.23 9.26 3.14
C GLN A 119 14.43 8.56 1.78
N GLY A 120 13.44 8.58 0.88
CA GLY A 120 13.50 7.88 -0.40
C GLY A 120 13.40 6.35 -0.30
N LYS A 121 12.94 5.82 0.83
CA LYS A 121 12.84 4.38 1.14
C LYS A 121 11.41 3.87 1.22
N GLY A 122 10.43 4.68 0.82
CA GLY A 122 9.01 4.36 0.91
C GLY A 122 8.62 3.09 0.16
N GLU A 123 9.07 2.95 -1.10
CA GLU A 123 8.80 1.76 -1.92
C GLU A 123 9.33 0.49 -1.25
N ALA A 124 10.60 0.48 -0.85
CA ALA A 124 11.24 -0.69 -0.24
C ALA A 124 10.53 -1.13 1.04
N VAL A 125 10.11 -0.17 1.88
CA VAL A 125 9.34 -0.45 3.10
C VAL A 125 7.95 -0.98 2.80
N VAL A 126 7.24 -0.40 1.83
CA VAL A 126 5.90 -0.89 1.44
C VAL A 126 5.98 -2.30 0.88
N ASP A 127 6.97 -2.60 0.02
CA ASP A 127 7.19 -3.95 -0.50
C ASP A 127 7.49 -4.95 0.63
N ALA A 128 8.36 -4.58 1.57
CA ALA A 128 8.70 -5.40 2.73
C ALA A 128 7.49 -5.63 3.67
N LEU A 129 6.66 -4.63 3.90
CA LEU A 129 5.43 -4.76 4.69
C LEU A 129 4.43 -5.71 4.04
N PHE A 130 4.23 -5.58 2.72
CA PHE A 130 3.34 -6.48 2.00
C PHE A 130 3.86 -7.92 2.02
N ARG A 131 5.15 -8.14 1.74
CA ARG A 131 5.77 -9.48 1.83
C ARG A 131 5.64 -10.07 3.22
N ALA A 132 6.03 -9.31 4.25
CA ALA A 132 5.98 -9.75 5.63
C ALA A 132 4.56 -10.20 6.02
N TYR A 133 3.53 -9.42 5.69
CA TYR A 133 2.16 -9.76 6.06
C TYR A 133 1.55 -10.87 5.21
N PHE A 134 1.70 -10.79 3.88
CA PHE A 134 0.95 -11.65 2.95
C PHE A 134 1.68 -12.92 2.53
N GLU A 135 3.01 -12.91 2.48
CA GLU A 135 3.80 -14.08 2.03
C GLU A 135 4.45 -14.78 3.24
N ASP A 136 4.99 -14.01 4.19
CA ASP A 136 5.65 -14.56 5.37
C ASP A 136 4.69 -14.77 6.56
N ALA A 137 3.45 -14.28 6.45
CA ALA A 137 2.42 -14.37 7.50
C ALA A 137 2.84 -13.77 8.86
N ARG A 138 3.71 -12.76 8.85
CA ARG A 138 4.17 -12.01 10.03
C ARG A 138 3.14 -10.95 10.45
N ASP A 139 3.09 -10.67 11.75
CA ASP A 139 2.22 -9.62 12.29
C ASP A 139 2.90 -8.24 12.13
N ILE A 140 2.48 -7.46 11.13
CA ILE A 140 2.98 -6.10 10.90
C ILE A 140 2.43 -5.05 11.88
N GLY A 141 1.66 -5.46 12.89
CA GLY A 141 1.38 -4.66 14.09
C GLY A 141 2.41 -4.87 15.20
N ASP A 142 3.28 -5.88 15.09
CA ASP A 142 4.34 -6.15 16.07
C ASP A 142 5.54 -5.21 15.87
N ALA A 143 5.93 -4.54 16.94
CA ALA A 143 7.07 -3.62 16.94
C ALA A 143 8.39 -4.29 16.51
N ALA A 144 8.63 -5.55 16.86
CA ALA A 144 9.82 -6.27 16.44
C ALA A 144 9.84 -6.51 14.93
N VAL A 145 8.69 -6.83 14.32
CA VAL A 145 8.55 -6.99 12.87
C VAL A 145 8.78 -5.66 12.16
N LEU A 146 8.21 -4.56 12.66
CA LEU A 146 8.40 -3.24 12.09
C LEU A 146 9.85 -2.75 12.21
N ASN A 147 10.52 -3.04 13.33
CA ASN A 147 11.93 -2.71 13.52
C ASN A 147 12.84 -3.47 12.56
N ASP A 148 12.57 -4.76 12.33
CA ASP A 148 13.30 -5.58 11.35
C ASP A 148 13.14 -5.01 9.93
N ILE A 149 11.92 -4.67 9.52
CA ILE A 149 11.65 -4.04 8.21
C ILE A 149 12.37 -2.69 8.09
N ALA A 150 12.30 -1.85 9.11
CA ALA A 150 12.98 -0.55 9.13
C ALA A 150 14.49 -0.70 8.99
N GLN A 151 15.11 -1.64 9.73
CA GLN A 151 16.53 -1.92 9.66
C GLN A 151 16.94 -2.49 8.30
N GLY A 152 16.17 -3.44 7.76
CA GLY A 152 16.43 -4.03 6.44
C GLY A 152 16.38 -3.02 5.30
N ALA A 153 15.49 -2.02 5.39
CA ALA A 153 15.43 -0.92 4.44
C ALA A 153 16.38 0.25 4.77
N GLY A 154 17.12 0.17 5.88
CA GLY A 154 18.05 1.19 6.34
C GLY A 154 17.38 2.49 6.83
N VAL A 155 16.12 2.45 7.27
CA VAL A 155 15.37 3.62 7.74
C VAL A 155 15.97 4.16 9.04
N ALA A 156 16.36 5.44 9.04
CA ALA A 156 16.85 6.12 10.24
C ALA A 156 15.70 6.76 11.03
N GLY A 157 15.84 6.88 12.35
CA GLY A 157 14.85 7.56 13.20
C GLY A 157 13.56 6.78 13.44
N TRP A 158 13.58 5.45 13.27
CA TRP A 158 12.49 4.55 13.63
C TRP A 158 12.81 3.77 14.92
N PRO A 159 11.85 3.57 15.85
CA PRO A 159 10.50 4.12 15.84
C PRO A 159 10.50 5.65 15.98
N ALA A 160 9.72 6.32 15.14
CA ALA A 160 9.52 7.76 15.23
C ALA A 160 8.67 8.07 16.47
N ASN A 161 8.74 9.31 16.95
CA ASN A 161 8.05 9.75 18.16
C ASN A 161 6.57 9.30 18.16
N ALA A 162 6.17 8.56 19.21
CA ALA A 162 4.94 7.76 19.25
C ALA A 162 3.63 8.57 19.06
N ASN A 163 3.71 9.90 19.16
CA ASN A 163 2.59 10.83 19.12
C ASN A 163 2.53 11.71 17.87
N ALA A 164 3.23 11.40 16.77
CA ALA A 164 3.12 12.19 15.54
C ALA A 164 1.70 12.06 14.95
N PRO A 165 0.88 13.14 14.95
CA PRO A 165 -0.49 13.11 14.43
C PRO A 165 -0.51 13.10 12.89
N GLU A 166 0.63 13.36 12.25
CA GLU A 166 0.78 13.57 10.81
C GLU A 166 0.13 12.49 9.94
N VAL A 167 0.26 11.21 10.31
CA VAL A 167 -0.32 10.10 9.54
C VAL A 167 -1.84 10.06 9.65
N THR A 168 -2.38 10.29 10.85
CA THR A 168 -3.82 10.34 11.08
C THR A 168 -4.44 11.52 10.34
N GLU A 169 -3.82 12.70 10.41
CA GLU A 169 -4.26 13.88 9.65
C GLU A 169 -4.15 13.67 8.13
N LYS A 170 -3.11 12.96 7.65
CA LYS A 170 -3.00 12.58 6.23
C LYS A 170 -4.13 11.65 5.82
N GLU A 171 -4.46 10.65 6.63
CA GLU A 171 -5.57 9.75 6.36
C GLU A 171 -6.92 10.49 6.36
N GLU A 172 -7.16 11.41 7.30
CA GLU A 172 -8.36 12.25 7.33
C GLU A 172 -8.49 13.06 6.04
N ARG A 173 -7.42 13.74 5.61
CA ARG A 173 -7.41 14.48 4.33
C ARG A 173 -7.70 13.58 3.13
N VAL A 174 -7.17 12.36 3.10
CA VAL A 174 -7.45 11.38 2.04
C VAL A 174 -8.94 11.02 2.02
N ARG A 175 -9.56 10.83 3.19
CA ARG A 175 -11.00 10.53 3.30
C ARG A 175 -11.87 11.71 2.88
N ASP A 176 -11.44 12.94 3.18
CA ASP A 176 -12.15 14.17 2.78
C ASP A 176 -12.20 14.35 1.25
N LEU A 177 -11.31 13.70 0.49
CA LEU A 177 -11.37 13.64 -0.98
C LEU A 177 -12.49 12.72 -1.50
N GLY A 178 -13.30 12.11 -0.63
CA GLY A 178 -14.36 11.17 -1.00
C GLY A 178 -13.85 9.77 -1.35
N ILE A 179 -12.56 9.49 -1.11
CA ILE A 179 -11.97 8.18 -1.34
C ILE A 179 -12.49 7.22 -0.27
N SER A 180 -13.21 6.19 -0.72
CA SER A 180 -13.87 5.22 0.16
C SER A 180 -13.30 3.80 0.03
N GLY A 181 -12.32 3.59 -0.86
CA GLY A 181 -11.73 2.28 -1.13
C GLY A 181 -10.28 2.34 -1.59
N VAL A 182 -9.59 1.22 -1.42
CA VAL A 182 -8.17 1.06 -1.77
C VAL A 182 -7.92 -0.26 -2.53
N PRO A 183 -6.92 -0.32 -3.43
CA PRO A 183 -6.01 0.77 -3.78
C PRO A 183 -6.73 1.86 -4.61
N THR A 184 -6.32 3.11 -4.43
CA THR A 184 -6.69 4.20 -5.34
C THR A 184 -5.42 4.87 -5.82
N PHE A 185 -5.29 5.05 -7.13
CA PHE A 185 -4.17 5.72 -7.78
C PHE A 185 -4.63 7.09 -8.27
N ILE A 186 -3.87 8.14 -7.97
CA ILE A 186 -4.13 9.48 -8.51
C ILE A 186 -2.91 9.89 -9.31
N PHE A 187 -3.07 9.98 -10.62
CA PHE A 187 -2.03 10.37 -11.55
C PHE A 187 -2.04 11.89 -11.72
N ASN A 188 -0.91 12.53 -11.41
CA ASN A 188 -0.67 13.97 -11.53
C ASN A 188 -1.75 14.85 -10.87
N LYS A 189 -2.36 14.35 -9.77
CA LYS A 189 -3.49 15.00 -9.06
C LYS A 189 -4.73 15.27 -9.93
N GLN A 190 -4.87 14.60 -11.07
CA GLN A 190 -5.93 14.83 -12.06
C GLN A 190 -6.80 13.59 -12.27
N THR A 191 -6.17 12.45 -12.58
CA THR A 191 -6.88 11.23 -12.97
C THR A 191 -6.86 10.22 -11.83
N GLY A 192 -8.04 9.92 -11.28
CA GLY A 192 -8.22 8.93 -10.21
C GLY A 192 -8.67 7.57 -10.75
N VAL A 193 -7.98 6.50 -10.35
CA VAL A 193 -8.33 5.12 -10.67
C VAL A 193 -8.49 4.34 -9.37
N SER A 194 -9.70 3.88 -9.07
CA SER A 194 -9.99 3.13 -7.84
C SER A 194 -10.14 1.63 -8.10
N GLY A 195 -9.26 0.84 -7.49
CA GLY A 195 -9.19 -0.61 -7.63
C GLY A 195 -7.92 -1.09 -8.34
N ALA A 196 -7.63 -2.38 -8.20
CA ALA A 196 -6.48 -3.03 -8.82
C ALA A 196 -6.76 -3.37 -10.30
N TYR A 197 -6.91 -2.35 -11.15
CA TYR A 197 -7.12 -2.56 -12.59
C TYR A 197 -5.93 -3.23 -13.29
N PRO A 198 -6.14 -3.93 -14.42
CA PRO A 198 -5.06 -4.51 -15.22
C PRO A 198 -4.00 -3.48 -15.63
N PRO A 199 -2.72 -3.88 -15.80
CA PRO A 199 -1.63 -2.98 -16.16
C PRO A 199 -1.92 -2.12 -17.40
N GLU A 200 -2.60 -2.67 -18.40
CA GLU A 200 -2.91 -1.97 -19.67
C GLU A 200 -3.82 -0.74 -19.45
N MET A 201 -4.76 -0.83 -18.51
CA MET A 201 -5.61 0.30 -18.13
C MET A 201 -4.83 1.36 -17.34
N LEU A 202 -3.88 0.93 -16.50
CA LEU A 202 -3.02 1.86 -15.77
C LEU A 202 -2.05 2.59 -16.70
N VAL A 203 -1.51 1.91 -17.72
CA VAL A 203 -0.71 2.54 -18.80
C VAL A 203 -1.51 3.65 -19.49
N GLN A 204 -2.78 3.37 -19.83
CA GLN A 204 -3.64 4.37 -20.47
C GLN A 204 -3.88 5.57 -19.55
N ALA A 205 -4.19 5.33 -18.27
CA ALA A 205 -4.38 6.41 -17.29
C ALA A 205 -3.12 7.26 -17.10
N VAL A 206 -1.93 6.64 -17.11
CA VAL A 206 -0.66 7.35 -17.06
C VAL A 206 -0.47 8.25 -18.28
N LYS A 207 -0.66 7.71 -19.49
CA LYS A 207 -0.52 8.47 -20.75
C LYS A 207 -1.50 9.62 -20.88
N GLU A 208 -2.70 9.49 -20.31
CA GLU A 208 -3.68 10.57 -20.27
C GLU A 208 -3.31 11.68 -19.27
N ALA A 209 -2.67 11.33 -18.14
CA ALA A 209 -2.39 12.26 -17.06
C ALA A 209 -1.01 12.94 -17.16
N PHE A 210 -0.04 12.30 -17.83
CA PHE A 210 1.31 12.81 -17.97
C PHE A 210 1.50 13.37 -19.39
N PRO A 211 1.60 14.70 -19.56
CA PRO A 211 1.85 15.28 -20.88
C PRO A 211 3.21 14.80 -21.39
N ALA A 212 3.28 14.55 -22.71
CA ALA A 212 4.51 14.25 -23.43
C ALA A 212 5.40 15.48 -23.61
#